data_AF-A0A6Y0T034-F1
#
_entry.id   AF-A0A6Y0T034-F1
#
_cell.length_a   1.000
_cell.length_b   1.000
_cell.length_c   1.000
_cell.angle_alpha   90.00
_cell.angle_beta   90.00
_cell.angle_gamma   90.00
#
_symmetry.space_group_name_H-M   'P 1'
#
loop_
_entity.id
_entity.type
_entity.pdbx_description
1 polymer ?
#
loop_
_entity_poly.entity_id
_entity_poly.type
_entity_poly.pdbx_seq_one_letter_code
_entity_poly.pdbx_strand_id
1 'polypeptide(L)'
;MNMINSNLKKTLTILIFLIFAILSSFSFYLNLPASGYCLMYLPFIIGLIFCYFLYPKYKKALKSYVDSILYFQASLVAIILVIKTVIKVPEDIFTQHLNSIHGFLYVYAMAIVAVIKCCVSYCDGYLSYMDEREQHIKEANEINKKKEDAIKNNKISLITGVSIFTLLLLLFK
;
A
#
# COMPACT_ATOMS: atom_id res chain seq x y z
N MET A 1 -20.25 -0.25 -4.06
CA MET A 1 -19.09 -0.41 -4.96
C MET A 1 -18.55 0.92 -5.53
N ASN A 2 -19.40 1.88 -5.94
CA ASN A 2 -18.93 3.18 -6.49
C ASN A 2 -18.22 4.14 -5.51
N MET A 3 -18.58 4.14 -4.22
CA MET A 3 -18.01 5.06 -3.23
C MET A 3 -16.61 4.65 -2.72
N ILE A 4 -16.27 3.37 -2.81
CA ILE A 4 -14.93 2.85 -2.51
C ILE A 4 -13.95 3.29 -3.59
N ASN A 5 -14.40 3.24 -4.85
CA ASN A 5 -13.60 3.62 -6.00
C ASN A 5 -13.31 5.14 -6.04
N SER A 6 -14.22 5.99 -5.56
CA SER A 6 -14.00 7.45 -5.49
C SER A 6 -13.00 7.86 -4.41
N ASN A 7 -13.08 7.26 -3.21
CA ASN A 7 -12.12 7.51 -2.13
C ASN A 7 -10.73 6.96 -2.46
N LEU A 8 -10.64 5.77 -3.08
CA LEU A 8 -9.38 5.23 -3.58
C LEU A 8 -8.71 6.17 -4.58
N LYS A 9 -9.47 6.67 -5.57
CA LYS A 9 -8.98 7.64 -6.55
C LYS A 9 -8.47 8.91 -5.88
N LYS A 10 -9.21 9.44 -4.89
CA LYS A 10 -8.80 10.65 -4.16
C LYS A 10 -7.49 10.46 -3.39
N THR A 11 -7.34 9.35 -2.67
CA THR A 11 -6.10 9.05 -1.92
C THR A 11 -4.91 8.80 -2.84
N LEU A 12 -5.13 8.10 -3.97
CA LEU A 12 -4.09 7.87 -4.98
C LEU A 12 -3.64 9.19 -5.63
N THR A 13 -4.57 10.09 -5.94
CA THR A 13 -4.25 11.42 -6.49
C THR A 13 -3.43 12.25 -5.51
N ILE A 14 -3.77 12.22 -4.21
CA ILE A 14 -3.00 12.94 -3.17
C ILE A 14 -1.58 12.38 -3.08
N LEU A 15 -1.41 11.05 -3.12
CA LEU A 15 -0.10 10.42 -3.10
C LEU A 15 0.74 10.80 -4.32
N ILE A 16 0.15 10.75 -5.52
CA ILE A 16 0.82 11.13 -6.77
C ILE A 16 1.25 12.60 -6.71
N PHE A 17 0.37 13.48 -6.22
CA PHE A 17 0.68 14.90 -6.06
C PHE A 17 1.82 15.13 -5.06
N LEU A 18 1.83 14.42 -3.93
CA LEU A 18 2.90 14.50 -2.94
C LEU A 18 4.24 14.07 -3.54
N ILE A 19 4.28 12.95 -4.27
CA ILE A 19 5.48 12.46 -4.93
C ILE A 19 5.96 13.46 -5.99
N PHE A 20 5.05 14.03 -6.77
CA PHE A 20 5.36 15.07 -7.75
C PHE A 20 5.96 16.33 -7.09
N ALA A 21 5.42 16.75 -5.95
CA ALA A 21 5.94 17.90 -5.20
C ALA A 21 7.34 17.67 -4.63
N ILE A 22 7.60 16.46 -4.10
CA ILE A 22 8.94 16.06 -3.61
C ILE A 22 9.94 16.04 -4.76
N LEU A 23 9.56 15.41 -5.89
CA LEU A 23 10.40 15.32 -7.07
C LEU A 23 10.70 16.71 -7.66
N SER A 24 9.70 17.59 -7.73
CA SER A 24 9.86 18.98 -8.18
C SER A 24 10.81 19.76 -7.28
N SER A 25 10.67 19.62 -5.96
CA SER A 25 11.56 20.25 -4.98
C SER A 25 13.01 19.78 -5.15
N PHE A 26 13.22 18.48 -5.33
CA PHE A 26 14.55 17.90 -5.58
C PHE A 26 15.17 18.40 -6.88
N SER A 27 14.39 18.47 -7.96
CA SER A 27 14.89 18.97 -9.23
C SER A 27 15.27 20.45 -9.19
N PHE A 28 14.48 21.26 -8.47
CA PHE A 28 14.79 22.67 -8.25
C PHE A 28 16.06 22.84 -7.42
N TYR A 29 16.22 22.05 -6.35
CA TYR A 29 17.42 22.06 -5.52
C TYR A 29 18.69 21.69 -6.31
N LEU A 30 18.60 20.73 -7.22
CA LEU A 30 19.72 20.27 -8.06
C LEU A 30 19.96 21.14 -9.31
N ASN A 31 19.10 22.14 -9.56
CA ASN A 31 19.15 23.02 -10.73
C ASN A 31 19.33 22.26 -12.06
N LEU A 32 18.53 21.20 -12.25
CA LEU A 32 18.67 20.30 -13.39
C LEU A 32 18.26 20.97 -14.71
N PRO A 33 18.89 20.62 -15.85
CA PRO A 33 18.38 20.99 -17.17
C PRO A 33 17.09 20.23 -17.49
N ALA A 34 16.33 20.68 -18.49
CA ALA A 34 15.05 20.07 -18.89
C ALA A 34 15.13 18.55 -19.14
N SER A 35 16.23 18.06 -19.71
CA SER A 35 16.49 16.62 -19.89
C SER A 35 16.63 15.85 -18.57
N GLY A 36 17.20 16.48 -17.54
CA GLY A 36 17.31 15.94 -16.19
C GLY A 36 15.94 15.76 -15.54
N TYR A 37 15.02 16.71 -15.73
CA TYR A 37 13.63 16.56 -15.28
C TYR A 37 12.96 15.35 -15.93
N CYS A 38 13.04 15.21 -17.26
CA CYS A 38 12.46 14.06 -17.95
C CYS A 38 13.01 12.73 -17.43
N LEU A 39 14.32 12.63 -17.26
CA LEU A 39 14.98 11.43 -16.73
C LEU A 39 14.55 11.12 -15.30
N MET A 40 14.30 12.13 -14.47
CA MET A 40 13.89 11.92 -13.08
C MET A 40 12.45 11.42 -12.94
N TYR A 41 11.53 11.90 -13.79
CA TYR A 41 10.11 11.51 -13.75
C TYR A 41 9.79 10.19 -14.45
N LEU A 42 10.59 9.79 -15.43
CA LEU A 42 10.29 8.64 -16.26
C LEU A 42 10.23 7.28 -15.50
N PRO A 43 11.06 6.99 -14.48
CA PRO A 43 10.89 5.80 -13.66
C PRO A 43 9.55 5.76 -12.92
N PHE A 44 9.07 6.91 -12.47
CA PHE A 44 7.78 7.05 -11.82
C PHE A 44 6.63 6.75 -12.79
N ILE A 45 6.68 7.33 -13.99
CA ILE A 45 5.68 7.09 -15.05
C ILE A 45 5.64 5.61 -15.44
N ILE A 46 6.81 5.00 -15.66
CA ILE A 46 6.91 3.57 -16.00
C ILE A 46 6.33 2.71 -14.87
N GLY A 47 6.68 2.99 -13.62
CA GLY A 47 6.17 2.25 -12.48
C GLY A 47 4.66 2.32 -12.34
N LEU A 48 4.06 3.50 -12.56
CA LEU A 48 2.61 3.68 -12.58
C LEU A 48 1.94 2.90 -13.71
N ILE A 49 2.49 2.94 -14.93
CA ILE A 49 1.97 2.19 -16.08
C ILE A 49 2.03 0.69 -15.79
N PHE A 50 3.17 0.19 -15.31
CA PHE A 50 3.35 -1.22 -14.96
C PHE A 50 2.37 -1.67 -13.88
N CYS A 51 2.21 -0.87 -12.82
CA CYS A 51 1.26 -1.18 -11.77
C CYS A 51 -0.17 -1.18 -12.33
N TYR A 52 -0.57 -0.17 -13.10
CA TYR A 52 -1.93 -0.07 -13.65
C TYR A 52 -2.31 -1.26 -14.55
N PHE A 53 -1.40 -1.69 -15.44
CA PHE A 53 -1.70 -2.76 -16.41
C PHE A 53 -1.42 -4.17 -15.90
N LEU A 54 -0.31 -4.39 -15.18
CA LEU A 54 0.12 -5.73 -14.79
C LEU A 54 -0.36 -6.15 -13.40
N TYR A 55 -0.51 -5.22 -12.45
CA TYR A 55 -0.91 -5.58 -11.08
C TYR A 55 -2.29 -6.27 -11.02
N PRO A 56 -3.34 -5.80 -11.73
CA PRO A 56 -4.65 -6.46 -11.68
C PRO A 56 -4.64 -7.90 -12.18
N LYS A 57 -3.76 -8.23 -13.14
CA LYS A 57 -3.70 -9.55 -13.79
C LYS A 57 -2.70 -10.49 -13.11
N TYR A 58 -1.59 -9.96 -12.59
CA TYR A 58 -0.43 -10.75 -12.17
C TYR A 58 0.08 -10.40 -10.76
N LYS A 59 -0.79 -9.92 -9.87
CA LYS A 59 -0.44 -9.45 -8.50
C LYS A 59 0.68 -10.25 -7.80
N LYS A 60 0.51 -11.57 -7.66
CA LYS A 60 1.49 -12.44 -6.96
C LYS A 60 2.82 -12.56 -7.72
N ALA A 61 2.75 -12.79 -9.02
CA ALA A 61 3.94 -12.96 -9.86
C ALA A 61 4.73 -11.65 -9.96
N LEU A 62 4.06 -10.53 -10.22
CA LEU A 62 4.69 -9.20 -10.29
C LEU A 62 5.42 -8.86 -9.00
N LYS A 63 4.80 -9.12 -7.83
CA LYS A 63 5.44 -8.93 -6.53
C LYS A 63 6.71 -9.77 -6.40
N SER A 64 6.64 -11.07 -6.70
CA SER A 64 7.79 -11.98 -6.59
C SER A 64 8.93 -11.62 -7.56
N TYR A 65 8.62 -11.21 -8.79
CA TYR A 65 9.65 -10.81 -9.76
C TYR A 65 10.37 -9.53 -9.32
N VAL A 66 9.61 -8.52 -8.91
CA VAL A 66 10.16 -7.25 -8.45
C VAL A 66 11.01 -7.46 -7.19
N ASP A 67 10.56 -8.29 -6.26
CA ASP A 67 11.33 -8.66 -5.07
C ASP A 67 12.61 -9.41 -5.44
N SER A 68 12.52 -10.39 -6.33
CA SER A 68 13.68 -11.15 -6.79
C SER A 68 14.73 -10.23 -7.41
N ILE A 69 14.34 -9.28 -8.26
CA ILE A 69 15.28 -8.32 -8.86
C ILE A 69 15.92 -7.45 -7.78
N LEU A 70 15.12 -6.86 -6.86
CA LEU A 70 15.67 -5.99 -5.83
C LEU A 70 16.60 -6.73 -4.86
N TYR A 71 16.18 -7.89 -4.36
CA TYR A 71 16.96 -8.65 -3.38
C TYR A 71 18.19 -9.30 -3.99
N PHE A 72 18.12 -9.77 -5.24
CA PHE A 72 19.29 -10.30 -5.94
C PHE A 72 20.37 -9.21 -6.07
N GLN A 73 19.98 -8.01 -6.51
CA GLN A 73 20.92 -6.90 -6.68
C GLN A 73 21.47 -6.39 -5.35
N ALA A 74 20.62 -6.30 -4.31
CA ALA A 74 21.08 -5.98 -2.96
C ALA A 74 22.08 -7.03 -2.44
N SER A 75 21.85 -8.31 -2.72
CA SER A 75 22.75 -9.40 -2.35
C SER A 75 24.10 -9.31 -3.05
N LEU A 76 24.11 -9.00 -4.36
CA LEU A 76 25.35 -8.76 -5.10
C LEU A 76 26.15 -7.60 -4.51
N VAL A 77 25.50 -6.46 -4.23
CA VAL A 77 26.16 -5.31 -3.61
C VAL A 77 26.73 -5.67 -2.23
N ALA A 78 25.98 -6.40 -1.42
CA ALA A 78 26.43 -6.86 -0.11
C ALA A 78 27.67 -7.78 -0.23
N ILE A 79 27.66 -8.74 -1.17
CA ILE A 79 28.81 -9.62 -1.43
C ILE A 79 30.04 -8.80 -1.82
N ILE A 80 29.91 -7.83 -2.72
CA ILE A 80 31.06 -7.03 -3.16
C ILE A 80 31.60 -6.18 -2.00
N LEU A 81 30.71 -5.60 -1.17
CA LEU A 81 31.13 -4.86 0.02
C LEU A 81 31.88 -5.75 1.03
N VAL A 82 31.43 -7.00 1.23
CA VAL A 82 32.15 -7.98 2.06
C VAL A 82 33.51 -8.35 1.45
N ILE A 83 33.59 -8.56 0.13
CA ILE A 83 34.87 -8.84 -0.53
C ILE A 83 35.84 -7.67 -0.36
N LYS A 84 35.35 -6.42 -0.43
CA LYS A 84 36.16 -5.21 -0.23
C LYS A 84 36.76 -5.11 1.19
N THR A 85 36.19 -5.77 2.20
CA THR A 85 36.81 -5.80 3.54
C THR A 85 38.04 -6.70 3.61
N VAL A 86 38.15 -7.67 2.69
CA VAL A 86 39.24 -8.66 2.64
C VAL A 86 40.25 -8.33 1.54
N ILE A 87 39.79 -7.79 0.41
CA ILE A 87 40.60 -7.45 -0.76
C ILE A 87 40.63 -5.93 -0.91
N LYS A 88 41.83 -5.35 -1.07
CA LYS A 88 42.00 -3.92 -1.40
C LYS A 88 41.48 -3.65 -2.82
N VAL A 89 40.19 -3.38 -2.92
CA VAL A 89 39.55 -2.87 -4.13
C VAL A 89 39.71 -1.34 -4.15
N PRO A 90 40.26 -0.74 -5.22
CA PRO A 90 40.35 0.71 -5.37
C PRO A 90 38.99 1.39 -5.14
N GLU A 91 38.98 2.49 -4.38
CA GLU A 91 37.74 3.17 -3.97
C GLU A 91 36.99 3.81 -5.14
N ASP A 92 37.71 4.11 -6.21
CA ASP A 92 37.27 4.80 -7.42
C ASP A 92 36.58 3.89 -8.45
N ILE A 93 36.74 2.56 -8.36
CA ILE A 93 36.10 1.61 -9.31
C ILE A 93 34.58 1.75 -9.30
N PHE A 94 33.96 1.90 -8.13
CA PHE A 94 32.51 2.02 -8.02
C PHE A 94 32.01 3.31 -8.63
N THR A 95 32.66 4.43 -8.31
CA THR A 95 32.27 5.75 -8.81
C THR A 95 32.49 5.84 -10.32
N GLN A 96 33.59 5.28 -10.84
CA GLN A 96 33.82 5.16 -12.28
C GLN A 96 32.77 4.27 -12.96
N HIS A 97 32.42 3.13 -12.36
CA HIS A 97 31.41 2.24 -12.92
C HIS A 97 30.03 2.91 -12.96
N LEU A 98 29.63 3.58 -11.88
CA LEU A 98 28.35 4.32 -11.81
C LEU A 98 28.29 5.50 -12.79
N ASN A 99 29.42 6.16 -13.04
CA ASN A 99 29.52 7.23 -14.03
C ASN A 99 29.58 6.73 -15.48
N SER A 100 29.77 5.43 -15.70
CA SER A 100 29.69 4.82 -17.03
C SER A 100 28.24 4.70 -17.49
N ILE A 101 28.02 4.64 -18.82
CA ILE A 101 26.69 4.40 -19.41
C ILE A 101 26.06 3.13 -18.86
N HIS A 102 26.85 2.08 -18.61
CA HIS A 102 26.35 0.81 -18.10
C HIS A 102 25.89 0.94 -16.64
N GLY A 103 26.65 1.65 -15.81
CA GLY A 103 26.26 1.94 -14.42
C GLY A 103 25.02 2.83 -14.34
N PHE A 104 24.93 3.84 -15.21
CA PHE A 104 23.73 4.66 -15.35
C PHE A 104 22.51 3.81 -15.69
N LEU A 105 22.56 3.01 -16.75
CA LEU A 105 21.45 2.15 -17.16
C LEU A 105 21.04 1.17 -16.06
N TYR A 106 22.03 0.61 -15.35
CA TYR A 106 21.79 -0.28 -14.22
C TYR A 106 21.04 0.41 -13.07
N VAL A 107 21.54 1.54 -12.56
CA VAL A 107 20.89 2.29 -11.48
C VAL A 107 19.51 2.78 -11.90
N TYR A 108 19.37 3.17 -13.16
CA TYR A 108 18.11 3.62 -13.72
C TYR A 108 17.07 2.49 -13.79
N ALA A 109 17.46 1.31 -14.22
CA ALA A 109 16.61 0.12 -14.18
C ALA A 109 16.21 -0.22 -12.74
N MET A 110 17.14 -0.11 -11.79
CA MET A 110 16.85 -0.32 -10.37
C MET A 110 15.85 0.70 -9.81
N ALA A 111 15.95 1.97 -10.22
CA ALA A 111 14.97 2.98 -9.85
C ALA A 111 13.56 2.63 -10.37
N ILE A 112 13.46 2.15 -11.62
CA ILE A 112 12.18 1.69 -12.19
C ILE A 112 11.60 0.55 -11.34
N VAL A 113 12.39 -0.48 -11.06
CA VAL A 113 11.93 -1.65 -10.28
C VAL A 113 11.52 -1.25 -8.86
N ALA A 114 12.26 -0.35 -8.22
CA ALA A 114 11.93 0.18 -6.89
C ALA A 114 10.60 0.94 -6.88
N VAL A 115 10.35 1.78 -7.90
CA VAL A 115 9.05 2.45 -8.06
C VAL A 115 7.94 1.42 -8.24
N ILE A 116 8.12 0.41 -9.11
CA ILE A 116 7.11 -0.65 -9.30
C ILE A 116 6.83 -1.32 -7.96
N LYS A 117 7.86 -1.65 -7.16
CA LYS A 117 7.68 -2.24 -5.83
C LYS A 117 6.86 -1.33 -4.92
N CYS A 118 7.17 -0.05 -4.89
CA CYS A 118 6.44 0.94 -4.08
C CYS A 118 4.96 0.98 -4.47
N CYS A 119 4.65 1.04 -5.77
CA CYS A 119 3.27 1.00 -6.26
C CYS A 119 2.55 -0.29 -5.88
N VAL A 120 3.19 -1.45 -6.03
CA VAL A 120 2.66 -2.76 -5.64
C VAL A 120 2.35 -2.80 -4.14
N SER A 121 3.29 -2.35 -3.31
CA SER A 121 3.15 -2.31 -1.85
C SER A 121 2.03 -1.36 -1.41
N TYR A 122 1.88 -0.21 -2.08
CA TYR A 122 0.79 0.72 -1.81
C TYR A 122 -0.57 0.08 -2.11
N CYS A 123 -0.70 -0.60 -3.25
CA CYS A 123 -1.93 -1.33 -3.59
C CYS A 123 -2.23 -2.46 -2.59
N ASP A 124 -1.21 -3.23 -2.17
CA ASP A 124 -1.36 -4.26 -1.14
C ASP A 124 -1.83 -3.67 0.19
N GLY A 125 -1.18 -2.58 0.65
CA GLY A 125 -1.54 -1.90 1.90
C GLY A 125 -2.95 -1.32 1.87
N TYR A 126 -3.35 -0.71 0.74
CA TYR A 126 -4.71 -0.20 0.59
C TYR A 126 -5.76 -1.32 0.65
N LEU A 127 -5.53 -2.45 -0.03
CA LEU A 127 -6.44 -3.58 0.00
C LEU A 127 -6.56 -4.16 1.42
N SER A 128 -5.43 -4.33 2.12
CA SER A 128 -5.42 -4.79 3.52
C SER A 128 -6.25 -3.86 4.42
N TYR A 129 -6.06 -2.54 4.28
CA TYR A 129 -6.81 -1.55 5.04
C TYR A 129 -8.32 -1.63 4.78
N MET A 130 -8.72 -1.84 3.52
CA MET A 130 -10.14 -1.96 3.18
C MET A 130 -10.76 -3.23 3.74
N ASP A 131 -10.02 -4.34 3.74
CA ASP A 131 -10.46 -5.62 4.32
C ASP A 131 -10.63 -5.49 5.85
N GLU A 132 -9.64 -4.91 6.54
CA GLU A 132 -9.70 -4.63 8.00
C GLU A 132 -10.88 -3.70 8.34
N ARG A 133 -11.07 -2.63 7.56
CA ARG A 133 -12.19 -1.71 7.74
C ARG A 133 -13.53 -2.42 7.57
N GLU A 134 -13.68 -3.29 6.58
CA GLU A 134 -14.91 -4.03 6.35
C GLU A 134 -15.19 -5.02 7.49
N GLN A 135 -14.16 -5.67 8.02
CA GLN A 135 -14.28 -6.52 9.22
C GLN A 135 -14.78 -5.73 10.43
N HIS A 136 -14.19 -4.57 10.73
CA HIS A 136 -14.65 -3.74 11.84
C HIS A 136 -16.10 -3.24 11.68
N ILE A 137 -16.54 -2.93 10.45
CA ILE A 137 -17.93 -2.56 10.18
C ILE A 137 -18.86 -3.76 10.44
N LYS A 138 -18.47 -4.97 10.02
CA LYS A 138 -19.25 -6.20 10.28
C LYS A 138 -19.38 -6.47 11.77
N GLU A 139 -18.28 -6.39 12.52
CA GLU A 139 -18.27 -6.54 13.97
C GLU A 139 -19.17 -5.51 14.68
N ALA A 140 -19.06 -4.23 14.29
CA ALA A 140 -19.90 -3.17 14.83
C ALA A 140 -21.40 -3.41 14.55
N ASN A 141 -21.74 -3.87 13.34
CA ASN A 141 -23.12 -4.19 12.97
C ASN A 141 -23.64 -5.41 13.74
N GLU A 142 -22.83 -6.43 13.98
CA GLU A 142 -23.21 -7.58 14.81
C GLU A 142 -23.45 -7.19 16.27
N ILE A 143 -22.60 -6.31 16.83
CA ILE A 143 -22.79 -5.78 18.18
C ILE A 143 -24.09 -4.99 18.27
N ASN A 144 -24.37 -4.12 17.29
CA ASN A 144 -25.60 -3.34 17.26
C ASN A 144 -26.84 -4.25 17.14
N LYS A 145 -26.79 -5.26 16.27
CA LYS A 145 -27.88 -6.23 16.13
C LYS A 145 -28.13 -7.01 17.42
N LYS A 146 -27.08 -7.49 18.10
CA LYS A 146 -27.21 -8.17 19.41
C LYS A 146 -27.84 -7.26 20.47
N LYS A 147 -27.49 -5.96 20.49
CA LYS A 147 -28.11 -4.98 21.38
C LYS A 147 -29.60 -4.79 21.07
N GLU A 148 -29.97 -4.64 19.80
CA GLU A 148 -31.37 -4.51 19.38
C GLU A 148 -32.20 -5.75 19.74
N ASP A 149 -31.67 -6.95 19.50
CA ASP A 149 -32.33 -8.21 19.85
C ASP A 149 -32.49 -8.35 21.38
N ALA A 150 -31.49 -7.94 22.17
CA ALA A 150 -31.57 -7.93 23.63
C ALA A 150 -32.63 -6.96 24.15
N ILE A 151 -32.71 -5.75 23.58
CA ILE A 151 -33.74 -4.75 23.94
C ILE A 151 -35.14 -5.28 23.60
N LYS A 152 -35.30 -5.86 22.41
CA LYS A 152 -36.57 -6.45 21.96
C LYS A 152 -37.01 -7.58 22.88
N ASN A 153 -36.12 -8.51 23.21
CA ASN A 153 -36.42 -9.63 24.10
C ASN A 153 -36.77 -9.16 25.52
N ASN A 154 -36.08 -8.14 26.04
CA ASN A 154 -36.40 -7.58 27.35
C ASN A 154 -37.78 -6.91 27.36
N LYS A 155 -38.13 -6.20 26.29
CA LYS A 155 -39.46 -5.58 26.14
C LYS A 155 -40.57 -6.63 26.07
N ILE A 156 -40.35 -7.72 25.33
CA ILE A 156 -41.30 -8.85 25.27
C ILE A 156 -41.46 -9.47 26.66
N SER A 157 -40.35 -9.81 27.33
CA SER A 157 -40.36 -10.37 28.69
C SER A 157 -41.20 -9.54 29.65
N LEU A 158 -40.99 -8.22 29.65
CA LEU A 158 -41.74 -7.28 30.49
C LEU A 158 -43.24 -7.28 30.19
N ILE A 159 -43.63 -7.29 28.91
CA ILE A 159 -45.06 -7.35 28.51
C ILE A 159 -45.69 -8.68 28.95
N THR A 160 -45.01 -9.82 28.79
CA THR A 160 -45.48 -11.11 29.28
C THR A 160 -45.62 -11.12 30.80
N GLY A 161 -44.63 -10.59 31.53
CA GLY A 161 -44.67 -10.52 32.98
C GLY A 161 -45.84 -9.70 33.50
N VAL A 162 -46.07 -8.52 32.91
CA VAL A 162 -47.23 -7.67 33.25
C VAL A 162 -48.54 -8.38 32.92
N SER A 163 -48.65 -9.04 31.76
CA SER A 163 -49.87 -9.77 31.37
C SER A 163 -50.19 -10.91 32.34
N ILE A 164 -49.20 -11.73 32.69
CA ILE A 164 -49.36 -12.84 33.64
C ILE A 164 -49.77 -12.32 35.02
N PHE A 165 -49.12 -11.25 35.51
CA PHE A 165 -49.46 -10.63 36.78
C PHE A 165 -50.89 -10.07 36.81
N THR A 166 -51.32 -9.44 35.71
CA THR A 166 -52.69 -8.92 35.58
C THR A 166 -53.72 -10.05 35.56
N LEU A 167 -53.41 -11.18 34.92
CA LEU A 167 -54.27 -12.35 34.84
C LEU A 167 -54.41 -13.06 36.20
N LEU A 168 -53.32 -13.15 36.97
CA LEU A 168 -53.33 -13.61 38.36
C LEU A 168 -54.22 -12.72 39.25
N LEU A 169 -54.09 -11.40 39.15
CA LEU A 169 -54.92 -10.46 39.91
C LEU A 169 -56.42 -10.61 39.60
N LEU A 170 -56.79 -10.95 38.37
CA LEU A 170 -58.17 -11.19 37.96
C LEU A 170 -58.74 -12.51 38.47
N LEU A 171 -57.91 -13.54 38.65
CA LEU A 171 -58.33 -14.86 39.16
C LEU A 171 -58.51 -14.92 40.68
N PHE A 172 -57.86 -14.02 41.42
CA PHE A 172 -57.92 -13.94 42.88
C PHE A 172 -58.91 -12.87 43.40
N LYS A 173 -59.84 -12.42 42.56
CA LYS A 173 -60.89 -11.46 42.88
C LYS A 173 -62.27 -12.11 42.80
#